data_AF-A0ABD5NY10-F1
#
_entry.id   AF-A0ABD5NY10-F1
#
_cell.length_a   1.000
_cell.length_b   1.000
_cell.length_c   1.000
_cell.angle_alpha   90.00
_cell.angle_beta   90.00
_cell.angle_gamma   90.00
#
_symmetry.space_group_name_H-M   'P 1'
#
loop_
_entity.id
_entity.type
_entity.pdbx_description
1 polymer ?
#
loop_
_entity_poly.entity_id
_entity_poly.type
_entity_poly.pdbx_seq_one_letter_code
_entity_poly.pdbx_strand_id
1 'polypeptide(L)'
;MVDTAVGFVLGAIVGAIATAAGSYLLYWKRERDATRRLRRAFLEELQAYEYVDEFVADGSYERVTERVEEPVIYESAAADLGLLTEAEIGRLVAFYSAIYWLEGLEDPEDKKDRIEGVVENRRAALEALER
;
A
#
# COMPACT_ATOMS: atom_id res chain seq x y z
N MET A 1 -23.02 -49.19 24.91
CA MET A 1 -23.54 -48.39 23.77
C MET A 1 -23.56 -46.89 24.06
N VAL A 2 -24.02 -46.45 25.25
CA VAL A 2 -24.07 -45.00 25.60
C VAL A 2 -22.68 -44.34 25.60
N ASP A 3 -21.66 -44.97 26.20
CA ASP A 3 -20.28 -44.43 26.20
C ASP A 3 -19.67 -44.28 24.79
N THR A 4 -19.96 -45.22 23.89
CA THR A 4 -19.48 -45.18 22.51
C THR A 4 -20.12 -44.02 21.75
N ALA A 5 -21.40 -43.74 21.97
CA ALA A 5 -22.10 -42.61 21.36
C ALA A 5 -21.58 -41.26 21.89
N VAL A 6 -21.28 -41.16 23.19
CA VAL A 6 -20.69 -39.95 23.79
C VAL A 6 -19.29 -39.68 23.22
N GLY A 7 -18.46 -40.71 23.06
CA GLY A 7 -17.13 -40.59 22.43
C GLY A 7 -17.18 -40.11 20.98
N PHE A 8 -18.15 -40.59 20.20
CA PHE A 8 -18.35 -40.14 18.82
C PHE A 8 -18.80 -38.68 18.72
N VAL A 9 -19.74 -38.26 19.57
CA VAL A 9 -20.24 -36.87 19.59
C VAL A 9 -19.14 -35.91 20.01
N LEU A 10 -18.37 -36.25 21.05
CA LEU A 10 -17.23 -35.45 21.49
C LEU A 10 -16.13 -35.38 20.42
N GLY A 11 -15.82 -36.51 19.77
CA GLY A 11 -14.86 -36.53 18.65
C GLY A 11 -15.31 -35.66 17.47
N ALA A 12 -16.60 -35.68 17.14
CA ALA A 12 -17.17 -34.85 16.08
C ALA A 12 -17.11 -33.35 16.43
N ILE A 13 -17.40 -32.97 17.68
CA ILE A 13 -17.31 -31.57 18.15
C ILE A 13 -15.86 -31.09 18.09
N VAL A 14 -14.91 -31.88 18.59
CA VAL A 14 -13.48 -31.52 18.55
C VAL A 14 -12.99 -31.37 17.11
N GLY A 15 -13.37 -32.29 16.21
CA GLY A 15 -13.06 -32.20 14.79
C GLY A 15 -13.63 -30.95 14.12
N ALA A 16 -14.87 -30.58 14.46
CA ALA A 16 -15.51 -29.37 13.96
C ALA A 16 -14.80 -28.09 14.45
N ILE A 17 -14.44 -28.02 15.74
CA ILE A 17 -13.70 -26.88 16.30
C ILE A 17 -12.32 -26.77 15.65
N ALA A 18 -11.60 -27.88 15.48
CA ALA A 18 -10.29 -27.89 14.81
C ALA A 18 -10.39 -27.40 13.36
N THR A 19 -11.45 -27.80 12.65
CA THR A 19 -11.70 -27.35 11.27
C THR A 19 -12.04 -25.86 11.21
N ALA A 20 -12.90 -25.39 12.11
CA ALA A 20 -13.27 -23.97 12.19
C ALA A 20 -12.06 -23.10 12.55
N ALA A 21 -11.27 -23.51 13.55
CA ALA A 21 -10.06 -22.81 13.96
C ALA A 21 -9.00 -22.83 12.84
N GLY A 22 -8.79 -23.97 12.18
CA GLY A 22 -7.87 -24.08 11.04
C GLY A 22 -8.27 -23.17 9.88
N SER A 23 -9.57 -23.12 9.57
CA SER A 23 -10.10 -22.25 8.52
C SER A 23 -9.92 -20.76 8.86
N TYR A 24 -10.18 -20.38 10.11
CA TYR A 24 -9.97 -19.01 10.59
C TYR A 24 -8.49 -18.60 10.52
N LEU A 25 -7.58 -19.47 10.97
CA LEU A 25 -6.13 -19.20 10.90
C LEU A 25 -5.63 -19.05 9.46
N LEU A 26 -6.12 -19.88 8.54
CA LEU A 26 -5.76 -19.77 7.12
C LEU A 26 -6.29 -18.49 6.49
N TYR A 27 -7.52 -18.09 6.81
CA TYR A 27 -8.10 -16.84 6.35
C TYR A 27 -7.25 -15.65 6.80
N TRP A 28 -6.95 -15.59 8.11
CA TRP A 28 -6.13 -14.54 8.69
C TRP A 28 -4.72 -14.49 8.08
N LYS A 29 -4.11 -15.65 7.80
CA LYS A 29 -2.82 -15.72 7.11
C LYS A 29 -2.90 -15.13 5.69
N ARG A 30 -3.94 -15.50 4.93
CA ARG A 30 -4.11 -15.00 3.54
C ARG A 30 -4.25 -13.49 3.50
N GLU A 31 -5.04 -12.94 4.42
CA GLU A 31 -5.23 -11.49 4.55
C GLU A 31 -3.89 -10.80 4.85
N ARG A 32 -3.12 -11.34 5.80
CA ARG A 32 -1.80 -10.81 6.16
C ARG A 32 -0.79 -10.88 5.01
N ASP A 33 -0.80 -11.98 4.25
CA ASP A 33 0.07 -12.15 3.07
C ASP A 33 -0.37 -11.28 1.89
N ALA A 34 -1.68 -10.96 1.78
CA ALA A 34 -2.19 -9.99 0.81
C ALA A 34 -1.74 -8.56 1.16
N THR A 35 -1.94 -8.12 2.41
CA THR A 35 -1.47 -6.81 2.89
C THR A 35 0.03 -6.63 2.67
N ARG A 36 0.85 -7.63 3.01
CA ARG A 36 2.31 -7.56 2.80
C ARG A 36 2.71 -7.40 1.34
N ARG A 37 2.05 -8.13 0.43
CA ARG A 37 2.32 -8.03 -1.01
C ARG A 37 1.91 -6.66 -1.54
N LEU A 38 0.77 -6.15 -1.09
CA LEU A 38 0.29 -4.82 -1.45
C LEU A 38 1.24 -3.72 -0.99
N ARG A 39 1.67 -3.73 0.28
CA ARG A 39 2.68 -2.78 0.79
C ARG A 39 3.95 -2.81 -0.03
N ARG A 40 4.44 -4.01 -0.36
CA ARG A 40 5.65 -4.17 -1.16
C ARG A 40 5.50 -3.59 -2.57
N ALA A 41 4.37 -3.83 -3.23
CA ALA A 41 4.09 -3.26 -4.53
C ALA A 41 4.08 -1.73 -4.50
N PHE A 42 3.44 -1.12 -3.48
CA PHE A 42 3.48 0.33 -3.29
C PHE A 42 4.88 0.87 -2.97
N LEU A 43 5.67 0.16 -2.18
CA LEU A 43 7.07 0.55 -1.91
C LEU A 43 7.90 0.56 -3.20
N GLU A 44 7.77 -0.47 -4.04
CA GLU A 44 8.46 -0.54 -5.33
C GLU A 44 8.03 0.59 -6.26
N GLU A 45 6.74 0.92 -6.31
CA GLU A 45 6.24 2.06 -7.09
C GLU A 45 6.73 3.41 -6.54
N LEU A 46 6.67 3.65 -5.23
CA LEU A 46 7.20 4.88 -4.62
C LEU A 46 8.70 5.05 -4.84
N GLN A 47 9.46 3.95 -4.89
CA GLN A 47 10.88 3.97 -5.24
C GLN A 47 11.10 4.37 -6.70
N ALA A 48 10.20 4.02 -7.63
CA ALA A 48 10.30 4.47 -9.02
C ALA A 48 10.29 6.00 -9.13
N TYR A 49 9.67 6.72 -8.20
CA TYR A 49 9.66 8.19 -8.14
C TYR A 49 10.86 8.82 -7.42
N GLU A 50 11.92 8.07 -7.10
CA GLU A 50 13.13 8.60 -6.46
C GLU A 50 13.80 9.72 -7.28
N TYR A 51 13.68 9.71 -8.60
CA TYR A 51 14.20 10.76 -9.47
C TYR A 51 13.64 12.16 -9.14
N VAL A 52 12.43 12.25 -8.56
CA VAL A 52 11.85 13.54 -8.15
C VAL A 52 12.67 14.14 -7.01
N ASP A 53 13.11 13.32 -6.05
CA ASP A 53 14.01 13.75 -4.97
C ASP A 53 15.35 14.25 -5.53
N GLU A 54 15.91 13.53 -6.52
CA GLU A 54 17.17 13.92 -7.17
C GLU A 54 17.05 15.26 -7.89
N PHE A 55 15.98 15.47 -8.66
CA PHE A 55 15.76 16.72 -9.39
C PHE A 55 15.56 17.91 -8.45
N VAL A 56 14.86 17.72 -7.33
CA VAL A 56 14.72 18.75 -6.30
C VAL A 56 16.07 19.05 -5.64
N ALA A 57 16.85 18.02 -5.30
CA ALA A 57 18.17 18.19 -4.69
C ALA A 57 19.16 18.95 -5.60
N ASP A 58 19.08 18.70 -6.91
CA ASP A 58 19.90 19.36 -7.94
C ASP A 58 19.33 20.72 -8.39
N GLY A 59 18.19 21.17 -7.83
CA GLY A 59 17.50 22.39 -8.22
C GLY A 59 16.97 22.39 -9.67
N SER A 60 16.85 21.21 -10.28
CA SER A 60 16.48 20.99 -11.69
C SER A 60 14.96 20.78 -11.86
N TYR A 61 14.16 21.70 -11.33
CA TYR A 61 12.69 21.57 -11.26
C TYR A 61 12.00 21.45 -12.64
N GLU A 62 12.58 22.03 -13.69
CA GLU A 62 12.05 21.94 -15.06
C GLU A 62 11.88 20.50 -15.53
N ARG A 63 12.81 19.61 -15.15
CA ARG A 63 12.84 18.20 -15.57
C ARG A 63 11.80 17.32 -14.88
N VAL A 64 11.19 17.79 -13.79
CA VAL A 64 10.19 17.04 -13.03
C VAL A 64 8.95 16.76 -13.88
N THR A 65 8.57 17.70 -14.74
CA THR A 65 7.37 17.57 -15.59
C THR A 65 7.58 16.75 -16.86
N GLU A 66 8.83 16.55 -17.28
CA GLU A 66 9.16 15.81 -18.51
C GLU A 66 8.96 14.30 -18.38
N ARG A 67 8.91 13.80 -17.13
CA ARG A 67 8.91 12.37 -16.83
C ARG A 67 8.10 12.08 -15.57
N VAL A 68 6.80 12.32 -15.61
CA VAL A 68 5.89 11.83 -14.56
C VAL A 68 5.46 10.42 -14.96
N GLU A 69 5.92 9.40 -14.22
CA GLU A 69 5.46 8.03 -14.45
C GLU A 69 4.00 7.86 -13.99
N GLU A 70 3.24 7.03 -14.69
CA GLU A 70 1.84 6.72 -14.36
C GLU A 70 1.77 5.79 -13.14
N PRO A 71 0.89 6.04 -12.16
CA PRO A 71 0.84 5.26 -10.93
C PRO A 71 0.09 3.93 -11.10
N VAL A 72 0.72 2.97 -11.77
CA VAL A 72 0.14 1.69 -12.20
C VAL A 72 -0.41 0.86 -11.04
N ILE A 73 0.31 0.74 -9.93
CA ILE A 73 -0.11 -0.03 -8.74
C ILE A 73 -1.26 0.68 -8.04
N TYR A 74 -1.20 2.00 -7.88
CA TYR A 74 -2.31 2.77 -7.30
C TYR A 74 -3.62 2.58 -8.07
N GLU A 75 -3.56 2.63 -9.40
CA GLU A 75 -4.74 2.45 -10.24
C GLU A 75 -5.23 0.99 -10.26
N SER A 76 -4.31 0.03 -10.42
CA SER A 76 -4.66 -1.38 -10.57
C SER A 76 -5.07 -2.05 -9.25
N ALA A 77 -4.57 -1.58 -8.11
CA ALA A 77 -4.84 -2.14 -6.79
C ALA A 77 -5.86 -1.33 -5.96
N ALA A 78 -6.60 -0.41 -6.59
CA ALA A 78 -7.59 0.44 -5.91
C ALA A 78 -8.62 -0.37 -5.10
N ALA A 79 -9.02 -1.55 -5.59
CA ALA A 79 -9.95 -2.45 -4.91
C ALA A 79 -9.39 -3.09 -3.63
N ASP A 80 -8.06 -3.21 -3.55
CA ASP A 80 -7.34 -3.86 -2.44
C ASP A 80 -6.82 -2.86 -1.40
N LEU A 81 -6.98 -1.55 -1.63
CA LEU A 81 -6.57 -0.50 -0.68
C LEU A 81 -7.14 -0.68 0.73
N GLY A 82 -8.32 -1.31 0.84
CA GLY A 82 -8.94 -1.64 2.14
C GLY A 82 -8.12 -2.59 3.03
N LEU A 83 -7.08 -3.23 2.49
CA LEU A 83 -6.15 -4.06 3.25
C LEU A 83 -5.07 -3.25 4.00
N LEU A 84 -4.93 -1.97 3.69
CA LEU A 84 -4.01 -1.04 4.36
C LEU A 84 -4.72 -0.29 5.49
N THR A 85 -3.94 0.25 6.42
CA THR A 85 -4.45 1.13 7.46
C THR A 85 -4.86 2.49 6.88
N GLU A 86 -5.79 3.18 7.55
CA GLU A 86 -6.23 4.52 7.15
C GLU A 86 -5.06 5.51 7.03
N ALA A 87 -4.06 5.39 7.92
CA ALA A 87 -2.85 6.20 7.87
C ALA A 87 -2.01 5.94 6.61
N GLU A 88 -1.81 4.67 6.23
CA GLU A 88 -1.10 4.30 5.00
C GLU A 88 -1.84 4.81 3.76
N ILE A 89 -3.17 4.61 3.70
CA ILE A 89 -4.00 5.08 2.60
C ILE A 89 -3.92 6.60 2.48
N GLY A 90 -4.05 7.33 3.58
CA GLY A 90 -3.99 8.79 3.58
C GLY A 90 -2.65 9.33 3.06
N ARG A 91 -1.53 8.67 3.40
CA ARG A 91 -0.21 9.06 2.88
C ARG A 91 -0.05 8.74 1.39
N LEU A 92 -0.51 7.58 0.95
CA LEU A 92 -0.49 7.21 -0.47
C LEU A 92 -1.34 8.17 -1.31
N VAL A 93 -2.57 8.43 -0.89
CA VAL A 93 -3.47 9.37 -1.58
C VAL A 93 -2.86 10.77 -1.65
N ALA A 94 -2.25 11.26 -0.56
CA ALA A 94 -1.58 12.56 -0.56
C ALA A 94 -0.44 12.62 -1.59
N PHE A 95 0.37 11.57 -1.69
CA PHE A 95 1.43 11.47 -2.68
C PHE A 95 0.88 11.42 -4.12
N TYR A 96 -0.01 10.48 -4.44
CA TYR A 96 -0.53 10.33 -5.81
C TYR A 96 -1.33 11.55 -6.26
N SER A 97 -2.09 12.19 -5.37
CA SER A 97 -2.77 13.46 -5.68
C SER A 97 -1.77 14.58 -6.00
N ALA A 98 -0.61 14.59 -5.34
CA ALA A 98 0.44 15.57 -5.60
C ALA A 98 1.17 15.27 -6.92
N ILE A 99 1.41 14.00 -7.25
CA ILE A 99 2.00 13.57 -8.53
C ILE A 99 1.08 13.89 -9.72
N TYR A 100 -0.21 13.55 -9.65
CA TYR A 100 -1.16 13.92 -10.72
C TYR A 100 -1.21 15.43 -10.95
N TRP A 101 -0.94 16.24 -9.93
CA TRP A 101 -0.89 17.69 -10.10
C TRP A 101 0.35 18.16 -10.88
N LEU A 102 1.45 17.39 -10.86
CA LEU A 102 2.62 17.69 -11.70
C LEU A 102 2.34 17.44 -13.19
N GLU A 103 1.39 16.55 -13.50
CA GLU A 103 0.94 16.31 -14.86
C GLU A 103 0.19 17.55 -15.38
N GLY A 104 0.77 18.21 -16.40
CA GLY A 104 0.20 19.45 -16.95
C GLY A 104 0.58 20.72 -16.18
N LEU A 105 1.63 20.66 -15.36
CA LEU A 105 2.15 21.86 -14.70
C LEU A 105 2.81 22.81 -15.72
N GLU A 106 2.23 24.00 -15.86
CA GLU A 106 2.87 25.11 -16.57
C GLU A 106 3.78 25.87 -15.62
N ASP A 107 5.05 26.03 -16.02
CA ASP A 107 6.12 26.72 -15.28
C ASP A 107 6.51 26.08 -13.92
N PRO A 108 7.37 25.04 -13.95
CA PRO A 108 7.81 24.33 -12.75
C PRO A 108 8.64 25.19 -11.78
N GLU A 109 9.34 26.21 -12.28
CA GLU A 109 10.19 27.07 -11.45
C GLU A 109 9.37 27.95 -10.49
N ASP A 110 8.17 28.36 -10.89
CA ASP A 110 7.25 29.14 -10.05
C ASP A 110 6.53 28.30 -8.99
N LYS A 111 6.80 26.99 -8.95
CA LYS A 111 6.09 25.99 -8.15
C LYS A 111 7.01 25.09 -7.32
N LYS A 112 8.24 25.54 -7.06
CA LYS A 112 9.26 24.84 -6.26
C LYS A 112 8.73 24.30 -4.94
N ASP A 113 8.05 25.15 -4.15
CA ASP A 113 7.44 24.75 -2.86
C ASP A 113 6.49 23.55 -2.99
N ARG A 114 5.76 23.46 -4.12
CA ARG A 114 4.79 22.40 -4.33
C ARG A 114 5.44 21.11 -4.83
N ILE A 115 6.49 21.22 -5.64
CA ILE A 115 7.33 20.09 -6.06
C ILE A 115 8.07 19.51 -4.84
N GLU A 116 8.59 20.36 -3.96
CA GLU A 116 9.17 19.94 -2.68
C GLU A 116 8.14 19.22 -1.80
N GLY A 117 6.89 19.71 -1.78
CA GLY A 117 5.78 19.02 -1.12
C GLY A 117 5.49 17.62 -1.68
N VAL A 118 5.75 17.36 -2.97
CA VAL A 118 5.65 16.00 -3.55
C VAL A 118 6.70 15.08 -2.93
N VAL A 119 7.94 15.55 -2.80
CA VAL A 119 9.04 14.81 -2.16
C VAL A 119 8.71 14.52 -0.69
N GLU A 120 8.18 15.49 0.04
CA GLU A 120 7.74 15.29 1.42
C GLU A 120 6.65 14.22 1.54
N ASN A 121 5.64 14.27 0.66
CA ASN A 121 4.57 13.28 0.62
C ASN A 121 5.07 11.88 0.26
N ARG A 122 6.03 11.77 -0.67
CA ARG A 122 6.67 10.51 -1.04
C ARG A 122 7.38 9.88 0.16
N ARG A 123 8.22 10.66 0.86
CA ARG A 123 8.97 10.19 2.04
C ARG A 123 8.03 9.77 3.16
N ALA A 124 6.96 10.54 3.40
CA ALA A 124 5.96 10.19 4.39
C ALA A 124 5.17 8.91 4.03
N ALA A 125 4.92 8.65 2.74
CA ALA A 125 4.30 7.42 2.27
C ALA A 125 5.23 6.21 2.42
N LEU A 126 6.52 6.36 2.08
CA LEU A 126 7.54 5.32 2.31
C LEU A 126 7.63 4.95 3.79
N GLU A 127 7.76 5.93 4.68
CA GLU A 127 7.86 5.69 6.12
C GLU A 127 6.61 4.99 6.68
N ALA A 128 5.43 5.33 6.15
CA ALA A 128 4.18 4.70 6.59
C ALA A 128 4.10 3.21 6.21
N LEU A 129 4.63 2.83 5.04
CA LEU A 129 4.59 1.46 4.53
C LEU A 129 5.71 0.56 5.05
N GLU A 130 6.84 1.14 5.49
CA GLU A 130 7.96 0.40 6.08
C GLU A 130 7.71 -0.03 7.54
N ARG A 131 6.66 0.49 8.19
CA ARG A 131 6.25 0.15 9.57
C ARG A 131 5.40 -1.13 9.68
#